data_AF-A0A7M1B634-F1
#
_entry.id   AF-A0A7M1B634-F1
#
_cell.length_a   1.000
_cell.length_b   1.000
_cell.length_c   1.000
_cell.angle_alpha   90.00
_cell.angle_beta   90.00
_cell.angle_gamma   90.00
#
_symmetry.space_group_name_H-M   'P 1'
#
loop_
_entity.id
_entity.type
_entity.pdbx_description
1 polymer ?
#
loop_
_entity_poly.entity_id
_entity_poly.type
_entity_poly.pdbx_seq_one_letter_code
_entity_poly.pdbx_strand_id
1 'polypeptide(L)'
;MLKLESELFKKTVIIYTLIFSLFIGFTFFVLLFFLESEAAFYVGAAISVVFVLLSLLFFLFLGRYFKNIAADMEALMEYTNAINEKEYTAEVKIMHFVEFLQLSVLLKNIAKRLHQKKKKS
;
A
#
# COMPACT_ATOMS: atom_id res chain seq x y z
N MET A 1 10.69 10.50 2.39
CA MET A 1 9.68 9.43 2.32
C MET A 1 8.40 9.91 1.63
N LEU A 2 7.83 11.04 2.05
CA LEU A 2 6.64 11.69 1.47
C LEU A 2 6.58 11.77 -0.08
N LYS A 3 7.71 12.05 -0.75
CA LYS A 3 7.77 12.09 -2.22
C LYS A 3 7.55 10.70 -2.85
N LEU A 4 8.14 9.67 -2.26
CA LEU A 4 8.03 8.29 -2.75
C LEU A 4 6.62 7.72 -2.53
N GLU A 5 6.02 8.00 -1.36
CA GLU A 5 4.63 7.65 -1.07
C GLU A 5 3.65 8.29 -2.05
N SER A 6 3.82 9.59 -2.32
CA SER A 6 2.99 10.33 -3.26
C SER A 6 3.12 9.79 -4.69
N GLU A 7 4.33 9.43 -5.12
CA GLU A 7 4.57 8.83 -6.44
C GLU A 7 3.96 7.43 -6.56
N LEU A 8 4.11 6.57 -5.55
CA LEU A 8 3.52 5.23 -5.54
C LEU A 8 2.00 5.30 -5.55
N PHE A 9 1.41 6.13 -4.69
CA PHE A 9 -0.03 6.35 -4.65
C PHE A 9 -0.56 6.82 -6.01
N LYS A 10 0.08 7.83 -6.62
CA LYS A 10 -0.30 8.33 -7.95
C LYS A 10 -0.23 7.23 -9.02
N LYS A 11 0.84 6.44 -9.06
CA LYS A 11 0.98 5.32 -10.01
C LYS A 11 -0.14 4.30 -9.83
N THR A 12 -0.46 3.92 -8.58
CA THR A 12 -1.55 3.00 -8.28
C THR A 12 -2.91 3.56 -8.72
N VAL A 13 -3.18 4.85 -8.48
CA VAL A 13 -4.42 5.51 -8.92
C VAL A 13 -4.54 5.51 -10.45
N ILE A 14 -3.45 5.81 -11.17
CA ILE A 14 -3.44 5.82 -12.64
C ILE A 14 -3.71 4.42 -13.19
N ILE A 15 -3.01 3.40 -12.70
CA ILE A 15 -3.19 2.01 -13.13
C ILE A 15 -4.62 1.55 -12.85
N TYR A 16 -5.13 1.83 -11.64
CA TYR A 16 -6.50 1.51 -11.27
C TYR A 16 -7.50 2.17 -12.22
N THR A 17 -7.34 3.46 -12.52
CA THR A 17 -8.25 4.20 -13.40
C THR A 17 -8.25 3.65 -14.82
N LEU A 18 -7.09 3.25 -15.34
CA LEU A 18 -6.97 2.63 -16.66
C LEU A 18 -7.65 1.25 -16.73
N ILE A 19 -7.41 0.38 -15.74
CA ILE A 19 -8.05 -0.94 -15.68
C ILE A 19 -9.57 -0.77 -15.53
N PHE A 20 -9.99 0.19 -14.72
CA PHE A 20 -11.38 0.50 -14.45
C PHE A 20 -12.13 0.98 -15.70
N SER A 21 -11.55 1.91 -16.47
CA SER A 21 -12.19 2.40 -17.69
C SER A 21 -12.35 1.29 -18.73
N LEU A 22 -11.36 0.40 -18.86
CA LEU A 22 -11.44 -0.79 -19.71
C LEU A 22 -12.55 -1.74 -19.24
N PHE A 23 -12.63 -2.00 -17.94
CA PHE A 23 -13.65 -2.90 -17.37
C PHE A 23 -15.07 -2.37 -17.58
N ILE A 24 -15.32 -1.08 -17.35
CA ILE A 24 -16.63 -0.47 -17.62
C ILE A 24 -16.95 -0.54 -19.11
N GLY A 25 -16.02 -0.15 -19.97
CA GLY A 25 -16.23 -0.18 -21.42
C GLY A 25 -16.60 -1.58 -21.92
N PHE A 26 -15.88 -2.60 -21.44
CA PHE A 26 -16.18 -3.99 -21.75
C PHE A 26 -17.56 -4.43 -21.21
N THR A 27 -17.89 -4.06 -19.98
CA THR A 27 -19.20 -4.38 -19.39
C THR A 27 -20.33 -3.77 -20.19
N PHE A 28 -20.19 -2.51 -20.61
CA PHE A 28 -21.19 -1.81 -21.41
C PHE A 28 -21.33 -2.42 -22.81
N PHE A 29 -20.21 -2.78 -23.45
CA PHE A 29 -20.21 -3.49 -24.73
C PHE A 29 -20.97 -4.83 -24.64
N VAL A 30 -20.72 -5.62 -23.60
CA VAL A 30 -21.43 -6.89 -23.37
C VAL A 30 -22.93 -6.65 -23.14
N LEU A 31 -23.30 -5.67 -22.31
CA LEU A 31 -24.71 -5.36 -22.06
C LEU A 31 -25.45 -4.97 -23.35
N LEU A 32 -24.85 -4.15 -24.20
CA LEU A 32 -25.44 -3.77 -25.50
C LEU A 32 -25.60 -4.95 -26.47
N PHE A 33 -24.79 -6.01 -26.32
CA PHE A 33 -24.92 -7.21 -27.14
C PHE A 33 -26.12 -8.08 -26.75
N PHE A 34 -26.48 -8.10 -25.46
CA PHE A 34 -27.51 -9.00 -24.91
C PHE A 34 -28.83 -8.32 -24.58
N LEU A 35 -28.85 -7.00 -24.41
CA LEU A 35 -30.03 -6.24 -23.99
C LEU A 35 -30.41 -5.20 -25.04
N GLU A 36 -31.69 -4.83 -25.06
CA GLU A 36 -32.14 -3.63 -25.78
C GLU A 36 -31.43 -2.38 -25.23
N SER A 37 -31.22 -1.39 -26.10
CA SER A 37 -30.39 -0.21 -25.79
C SER A 37 -30.83 0.54 -24.53
N GLU A 38 -32.13 0.65 -24.28
CA GLU A 38 -32.66 1.30 -23.08
C GLU A 38 -32.36 0.48 -21.81
N ALA A 39 -32.62 -0.83 -21.83
CA ALA A 39 -32.35 -1.71 -20.70
C ALA A 39 -30.84 -1.79 -20.40
N ALA A 40 -30.01 -1.87 -21.44
CA ALA A 40 -28.54 -1.83 -21.31
C ALA A 40 -28.06 -0.55 -20.63
N PHE A 41 -28.67 0.59 -20.97
CA PHE A 41 -28.33 1.88 -20.38
C PHE A 41 -28.65 1.92 -18.87
N TYR A 42 -29.87 1.55 -18.47
CA TYR A 42 -30.26 1.57 -17.05
C TYR A 42 -29.42 0.61 -16.20
N VAL A 43 -29.19 -0.60 -16.69
CA VAL A 43 -28.37 -1.61 -15.99
C VAL A 43 -26.91 -1.15 -15.92
N GLY A 44 -26.35 -0.67 -17.02
CA GLY A 44 -24.99 -0.15 -17.07
C GLY A 44 -24.77 1.06 -16.15
N ALA A 45 -25.74 1.97 -16.09
CA ALA A 45 -25.72 3.11 -15.18
C ALA A 45 -25.75 2.68 -13.71
N ALA A 46 -26.62 1.74 -13.35
CA ALA A 46 -26.71 1.22 -11.97
C ALA A 46 -25.39 0.54 -11.54
N ILE A 47 -24.81 -0.30 -12.40
CA ILE A 47 -23.51 -0.94 -12.16
C ILE A 47 -22.43 0.13 -11.97
N SER A 48 -22.40 1.15 -12.83
CA SER A 48 -21.42 2.23 -12.76
C SER A 48 -21.49 2.98 -11.44
N VAL A 49 -22.69 3.27 -10.93
CA VAL A 49 -22.88 3.94 -9.63
C VAL A 49 -22.34 3.10 -8.48
N VAL A 50 -22.70 1.81 -8.41
CA VAL A 50 -22.20 0.90 -7.37
C VAL A 50 -20.67 0.84 -7.43
N PHE A 51 -20.11 0.76 -8.63
CA PHE A 51 -18.67 0.68 -8.78
C PHE A 51 -17.95 1.96 -8.35
N VAL A 52 -18.48 3.14 -8.69
CA VAL A 52 -17.92 4.43 -8.22
C VAL A 52 -17.90 4.50 -6.69
N LEU A 53 -18.97 4.05 -6.02
CA LEU A 53 -19.01 4.00 -4.56
C LEU A 53 -17.93 3.06 -3.99
N LEU A 54 -17.75 1.88 -4.60
CA LEU A 54 -16.68 0.95 -4.21
C LEU A 54 -15.29 1.54 -4.49
N SER A 55 -15.10 2.25 -5.60
CA SER A 55 -13.85 2.94 -5.93
C SER A 55 -13.51 4.00 -4.89
N LEU A 56 -14.47 4.79 -4.44
CA LEU A 56 -14.26 5.80 -3.38
C LEU A 56 -13.80 5.13 -2.08
N LEU A 57 -14.48 4.06 -1.66
CA LEU A 57 -14.07 3.29 -0.49
C LEU A 57 -12.64 2.75 -0.66
N PHE A 58 -12.36 2.14 -1.81
CA PHE A 58 -11.02 1.63 -2.13
C PHE A 58 -9.95 2.72 -2.01
N PHE A 59 -10.16 3.92 -2.56
CA PHE A 59 -9.19 5.02 -2.46
C PHE A 59 -8.98 5.51 -1.03
N LEU A 60 -10.03 5.54 -0.20
CA LEU A 60 -9.90 5.87 1.22
C LEU A 60 -9.05 4.84 1.97
N PHE A 61 -9.31 3.55 1.75
CA PHE A 61 -8.50 2.48 2.33
C PHE A 61 -7.07 2.50 1.82
N LEU A 62 -6.86 2.75 0.53
CA LEU A 62 -5.55 2.82 -0.10
C LEU A 62 -4.70 3.95 0.49
N GLY A 63 -5.28 5.14 0.70
CA GLY A 63 -4.58 6.25 1.33
C GLY A 63 -4.13 5.92 2.75
N ARG A 64 -5.01 5.30 3.55
CA ARG A 64 -4.67 4.84 4.90
C ARG A 64 -3.59 3.76 4.90
N TYR A 65 -3.67 2.83 3.95
CA TYR A 65 -2.71 1.75 3.78
C TYR A 65 -1.30 2.28 3.48
N PHE A 66 -1.15 3.22 2.54
CA PHE A 66 0.17 3.82 2.25
C PHE A 66 0.72 4.60 3.44
N LYS A 67 -0.13 5.32 4.18
CA LYS A 67 0.29 6.03 5.40
C LYS A 67 0.82 5.08 6.46
N ASN A 68 0.17 3.93 6.64
CA ASN A 68 0.61 2.91 7.59
C ASN A 68 1.95 2.27 7.18
N ILE A 69 2.14 1.97 5.89
CA ILE A 69 3.42 1.49 5.35
C ILE A 69 4.52 2.51 5.60
N ALA A 70 4.26 3.78 5.30
CA ALA A 70 5.22 4.86 5.49
C ALA A 70 5.67 4.95 6.95
N ALA A 71 4.73 4.93 7.89
CA ALA A 71 5.03 5.00 9.32
C ALA A 71 5.92 3.84 9.79
N ASP A 72 5.60 2.61 9.40
CA ASP A 72 6.42 1.45 9.79
C ASP A 72 7.79 1.45 9.07
N MET A 73 7.86 1.96 7.83
CA MET A 73 9.12 2.11 7.11
C MET A 73 10.02 3.17 7.73
N GLU A 74 9.45 4.27 8.22
CA GLU A 74 10.16 5.33 8.94
C GLU A 74 10.76 4.77 10.23
N ALA A 75 9.98 4.02 11.01
CA ALA A 75 10.48 3.34 12.21
C ALA A 75 11.65 2.38 11.91
N LEU A 76 11.60 1.64 10.80
CA LEU A 76 12.72 0.79 10.37
C LEU A 76 13.96 1.60 9.98
N MET A 77 13.79 2.73 9.29
CA MET A 77 14.92 3.60 8.94
C MET A 77 15.57 4.21 10.16
N GLU A 78 14.79 4.75 11.10
CA GLU A 78 15.29 5.30 12.36
C GLU A 78 16.09 4.24 13.13
N TYR A 79 15.55 3.03 13.23
CA TYR A 79 16.25 1.93 13.89
C TYR A 79 17.57 1.57 13.20
N THR A 80 17.58 1.55 11.87
CA THR A 80 18.78 1.24 11.10
C THR A 80 19.84 2.33 11.26
N ASN A 81 19.43 3.60 11.31
CA ASN A 81 20.33 4.73 11.58
C ASN A 81 20.94 4.63 12.98
N ALA A 82 20.13 4.32 14.00
CA ALA A 82 20.63 4.11 15.36
C ALA A 82 21.69 2.99 15.43
N ILE A 83 21.45 1.86 14.74
CA ILE A 83 22.45 0.78 14.63
C ILE A 83 23.73 1.26 13.95
N ASN A 84 23.62 2.06 12.89
CA ASN A 84 24.77 2.62 12.18
C ASN A 84 25.60 3.56 13.08
N GLU A 85 24.93 4.31 13.95
CA GLU A 85 25.53 5.14 15.01
C GLU A 85 26.05 4.34 16.21
N LYS A 86 25.99 3.00 16.13
CA LYS A 86 26.44 2.01 17.13
C LYS A 86 25.56 1.97 18.39
N GLU A 87 24.34 2.48 18.32
CA GLU A 87 23.31 2.39 19.37
C GLU A 87 22.55 1.05 19.30
N TYR A 88 23.26 -0.06 19.52
CA TYR A 88 22.71 -1.41 19.31
C TYR A 88 21.58 -1.84 20.26
N THR A 89 21.24 -1.00 21.25
CA THR A 89 20.15 -1.26 22.21
C THR A 89 18.86 -0.52 21.86
N ALA A 90 18.85 0.24 20.76
CA ALA A 90 17.65 0.92 20.27
C ALA A 90 16.47 -0.06 20.11
N GLU A 91 15.26 0.47 20.25
CA GLU A 91 14.02 -0.27 20.07
C GLU A 91 13.37 0.11 18.74
N VAL A 92 12.66 -0.84 18.14
CA VAL A 92 11.88 -0.63 16.92
C VAL A 92 10.50 -1.24 17.12
N LYS A 93 9.46 -0.48 16.77
CA LYS A 93 8.07 -0.91 16.91
C LYS A 93 7.35 -0.78 15.57
N ILE A 94 6.96 -1.92 15.02
CA ILE A 94 6.18 -2.03 13.80
C ILE A 94 4.73 -2.32 14.18
N MET A 95 3.79 -1.53 13.68
CA MET A 95 2.39 -1.60 14.14
C MET A 95 1.41 -2.09 13.08
N HIS A 96 1.76 -2.07 11.80
CA HIS A 96 0.79 -2.28 10.72
C HIS A 96 1.17 -3.42 9.77
N PHE A 97 2.45 -3.53 9.41
CA PHE A 97 2.93 -4.46 8.39
C PHE A 97 3.72 -5.63 8.99
N VAL A 98 3.21 -6.85 8.81
CA VAL A 98 3.81 -8.07 9.37
C VAL A 98 5.18 -8.36 8.75
N GLU A 99 5.35 -8.06 7.46
CA GLU A 99 6.61 -8.20 6.75
C GLU A 99 7.67 -7.27 7.35
N PHE A 100 7.28 -6.05 7.72
CA PHE A 100 8.18 -5.10 8.37
C PHE A 100 8.50 -5.52 9.80
N LEU A 101 7.56 -6.18 10.49
CA LEU A 101 7.81 -6.79 11.79
C LEU A 101 8.86 -7.89 11.67
N GLN A 102 8.76 -8.77 10.67
CA GLN A 102 9.76 -9.81 10.41
C GLN A 102 11.14 -9.20 10.11
N LEU A 103 11.20 -8.16 9.28
CA LEU A 103 12.43 -7.42 9.01
C LEU A 103 13.03 -6.82 10.30
N SER A 104 12.21 -6.23 11.16
CA SER A 104 12.67 -5.64 12.43
C SER A 104 13.32 -6.69 13.35
N VAL A 105 12.78 -7.91 13.38
CA VAL A 105 13.35 -9.02 14.17
C VAL A 105 14.71 -9.45 13.62
N LEU A 106 14.83 -9.57 12.29
CA LEU A 106 16.11 -9.89 11.63
C LEU A 106 17.17 -8.82 11.91
N LEU A 107 16.79 -7.53 11.78
CA LEU A 107 17.65 -6.39 12.11
C LEU A 107 18.10 -6.43 13.57
N LYS A 108 17.19 -6.72 14.51
CA LYS A 108 17.51 -6.84 15.94
C LYS A 108 18.53 -7.95 16.22
N ASN A 109 18.42 -9.08 15.51
CA ASN A 109 19.40 -10.16 15.62
C ASN A 109 20.79 -9.73 15.13
N ILE A 110 20.85 -8.95 14.05
CA ILE A 110 22.11 -8.39 13.54
C ILE A 110 22.70 -7.40 14.54
N ALA A 111 21.90 -6.45 15.05
CA ALA A 111 22.32 -5.48 16.06
C ALA A 111 22.89 -6.17 17.30
N LYS A 112 22.24 -7.24 17.79
CA LYS A 112 22.72 -8.04 18.92
C LYS A 112 24.09 -8.66 18.66
N ARG A 113 24.31 -9.23 17.46
CA ARG A 113 25.62 -9.80 17.07
C ARG A 113 26.71 -8.72 17.00
N LEU A 114 26.39 -7.55 16.45
CA LEU A 114 27.31 -6.41 16.39
C LEU A 114 27.69 -5.92 17.79
N HIS A 115 26.71 -5.78 18.68
CA HIS A 115 26.95 -5.40 20.08
C HIS A 115 27.87 -6.38 20.81
N GLN A 116 27.62 -7.68 20.64
CA GLN A 116 28.46 -8.72 21.22
C GLN A 116 29.89 -8.69 20.69
N LYS A 117 30.07 -8.46 19.38
CA LYS A 117 31.40 -8.33 18.77
C LYS A 117 32.15 -7.12 19.31
N LYS A 118 31.48 -5.98 19.48
CA LYS A 118 32.07 -4.77 20.08
C LYS A 118 32.48 -4.99 21.53
N LYS A 119 31.71 -5.74 22.33
CA LYS A 119 32.07 -6.06 23.73
C LYS A 119 33.29 -6.98 23.88
N LYS A 120 33.63 -7.75 22.83
CA LYS A 120 34.77 -8.69 22.83
C LYS A 120 36.06 -8.07 22.29
N SER A 121 35.96 -6.91 21.63
CA SER A 121 37.09 -6.11 21.15
C SER A 121 37.42 -5.01 22.15
#